data_AF-A0A085NT93-F1
#
_entry.id   AF-A0A085NT93-F1
#
_cell.length_a   1.000
_cell.length_b   1.000
_cell.length_c   1.000
_cell.angle_alpha   90.00
_cell.angle_beta   90.00
_cell.angle_gamma   90.00
#
_symmetry.space_group_name_H-M   'P 1'
#
loop_
_entity.id
_entity.type
_entity.pdbx_description
1 polymer ?
#
loop_
_entity_poly.entity_id
_entity_poly.type
_entity_poly.pdbx_seq_one_letter_code
_entity_poly.pdbx_strand_id
1 'polypeptide(L)'
;MGNFCSQGIGGIETYADEKEKNYVRRFADYWSKKEYLFDEETLVTLRASFPNDLDQQTKFGQQILLGIVRREPEFLKLYKKMGTNPDPAVLQNNSAFIAQAQRYVSTFKMAVFMAEKETYVENQLMAIGKRHREHLPQDLAMHFWHSFYSAVLEVIVEKVNENEALSANEKVLFAKSWENLIDYVVSVVAWAFYCLDPNPQSSRLDPVKKSSKVGQPTAGKVEKKPTAENESKKTSDRPSSHEHKKSEPKQHKEERMERAKRGR
;
A
#
# COMPACT_ATOMS: atom_id res chain seq x y z
N MET A 1 21.86 -20.02 -12.13
CA MET A 1 20.84 -19.75 -11.09
C MET A 1 19.49 -20.09 -11.68
N GLY A 2 18.68 -20.92 -11.02
CA GLY A 2 17.36 -21.32 -11.53
C GLY A 2 16.34 -20.18 -11.39
N ASN A 3 15.34 -20.14 -12.26
CA ASN A 3 14.29 -19.13 -12.17
C ASN A 3 13.23 -19.58 -11.15
N PHE A 4 13.17 -18.97 -9.97
CA PHE A 4 12.28 -19.37 -8.87
C PHE A 4 10.82 -19.55 -9.33
N CYS A 5 10.35 -18.67 -10.22
CA CYS A 5 9.01 -18.67 -10.78
C CYS A 5 8.66 -19.98 -11.54
N SER A 6 9.65 -20.70 -12.05
CA SER A 6 9.48 -21.98 -12.78
C SER A 6 9.47 -23.23 -11.89
N GLN A 7 9.73 -23.09 -10.58
CA GLN A 7 9.57 -24.15 -9.58
C GLN A 7 8.36 -23.93 -8.67
N GLY A 8 7.59 -22.86 -8.90
CA GLY A 8 6.52 -22.45 -8.00
C GLY A 8 7.03 -22.02 -6.62
N ILE A 9 6.16 -22.08 -5.62
CA ILE A 9 6.42 -21.55 -4.27
C ILE A 9 7.43 -22.39 -3.46
N GLY A 10 7.81 -23.58 -3.92
CA GLY A 10 8.93 -24.34 -3.35
C GLY A 10 10.27 -23.58 -3.34
N GLY A 11 10.45 -22.61 -4.24
CA GLY A 11 11.61 -21.70 -4.23
C GLY A 11 11.62 -20.66 -3.10
N ILE A 12 10.55 -20.57 -2.30
CA ILE A 12 10.45 -19.69 -1.12
C ILE A 12 10.76 -20.47 0.18
N GLU A 13 10.52 -21.79 0.23
CA GLU A 13 10.81 -22.63 1.42
C GLU A 13 12.31 -22.62 1.79
N THR A 14 13.21 -22.35 0.83
CA THR A 14 14.66 -22.26 1.05
C THR A 14 15.10 -21.02 1.83
N TYR A 15 14.21 -20.04 2.03
CA TYR A 15 14.47 -18.81 2.80
C TYR A 15 13.63 -18.69 4.07
N ALA A 16 12.80 -19.70 4.37
CA ALA A 16 11.90 -19.73 5.50
C ALA A 16 12.46 -20.61 6.65
N ASP A 17 12.34 -20.15 7.90
CA ASP A 17 12.69 -20.97 9.06
C ASP A 17 11.73 -22.16 9.28
N GLU A 18 12.03 -23.05 10.24
CA GLU A 18 11.18 -24.22 10.56
C GLU A 18 9.71 -23.86 10.90
N LYS A 19 9.45 -22.66 11.44
CA LYS A 19 8.11 -22.17 11.78
C LYS A 19 7.44 -21.57 10.55
N GLU A 20 8.20 -20.84 9.73
CA GLU A 20 7.74 -20.16 8.53
C GLU A 20 7.41 -21.10 7.37
N LYS A 21 8.06 -22.27 7.25
CA LYS A 21 7.77 -23.28 6.21
C LYS A 21 6.28 -23.64 6.13
N ASN A 22 5.57 -23.71 7.26
CA ASN A 22 4.13 -24.00 7.27
C ASN A 22 3.30 -22.88 6.60
N TYR A 23 3.77 -21.63 6.58
CA TYR A 23 3.13 -20.53 5.88
C TYR A 23 3.48 -20.54 4.38
N VAL A 24 4.72 -20.89 4.02
CA VAL A 24 5.10 -21.10 2.62
C VAL A 24 4.27 -22.23 1.99
N ARG A 25 4.01 -23.31 2.74
CA ARG A 25 3.11 -24.40 2.32
C ARG A 25 1.67 -23.93 2.13
N ARG A 26 1.14 -23.08 3.01
CA ARG A 26 -0.18 -22.43 2.80
C ARG A 26 -0.22 -21.62 1.51
N PHE A 27 0.83 -20.87 1.21
CA PHE A 27 0.89 -20.11 -0.05
C PHE A 27 0.94 -21.02 -1.28
N ALA A 28 1.59 -22.19 -1.20
CA ALA A 28 1.56 -23.20 -2.27
C ALA A 28 0.16 -23.85 -2.39
N ASP A 29 -0.47 -24.18 -1.26
CA ASP A 29 -1.82 -24.73 -1.16
C ASP A 29 -2.89 -23.80 -1.73
N TYR A 30 -2.73 -22.47 -1.63
CA TYR A 30 -3.63 -21.51 -2.28
C TYR A 30 -3.75 -21.80 -3.79
N TRP A 31 -2.62 -21.97 -4.49
CA TRP A 31 -2.64 -22.16 -5.95
C TRP A 31 -3.18 -23.53 -6.38
N SER A 32 -3.14 -24.54 -5.51
CA SER A 32 -3.76 -25.85 -5.78
C SER A 32 -5.25 -25.92 -5.39
N LYS A 33 -5.75 -24.97 -4.59
CA LYS A 33 -7.13 -24.91 -4.08
C LYS A 33 -7.93 -23.72 -4.61
N LYS A 34 -7.34 -22.89 -5.46
CA LYS A 34 -7.86 -21.59 -5.94
C LYS A 34 -9.34 -21.62 -6.32
N GLU A 35 -9.78 -22.62 -7.09
CA GLU A 35 -11.16 -22.77 -7.57
C GLU A 35 -12.22 -22.98 -6.47
N TYR A 36 -11.80 -23.31 -5.24
CA TYR A 36 -12.68 -23.67 -4.12
C TYR A 36 -12.65 -22.69 -2.93
N LEU A 37 -11.93 -21.57 -3.03
CA LEU A 37 -11.72 -20.66 -1.89
C LEU A 37 -12.81 -19.58 -1.73
N PHE A 38 -13.60 -19.33 -2.77
CA PHE A 38 -14.69 -18.35 -2.77
C PHE A 38 -15.97 -18.94 -3.36
N ASP A 39 -16.52 -19.94 -2.67
CA ASP A 39 -17.91 -20.34 -2.88
C ASP A 39 -18.89 -19.23 -2.44
N GLU A 40 -20.16 -19.40 -2.81
CA GLU A 40 -21.20 -18.39 -2.54
C GLU A 40 -21.40 -18.16 -1.03
N GLU A 41 -21.31 -19.21 -0.21
CA GLU A 41 -21.39 -19.12 1.26
C GLU A 41 -20.24 -18.30 1.85
N THR A 42 -19.00 -18.54 1.40
CA THR A 42 -17.81 -17.77 1.78
C THR A 42 -17.98 -16.30 1.42
N LEU A 43 -18.44 -16.00 0.19
CA LEU A 43 -18.65 -14.62 -0.25
C LEU A 43 -19.77 -13.91 0.52
N VAL A 44 -20.89 -14.59 0.81
CA VAL A 44 -21.98 -14.05 1.63
C VAL A 44 -21.50 -13.77 3.05
N THR A 45 -20.83 -14.72 3.69
CA THR A 45 -20.26 -14.58 5.04
C THR A 45 -19.24 -13.43 5.12
N LEU A 46 -18.33 -13.32 4.14
CA LEU A 46 -17.36 -12.21 4.07
C LEU A 46 -18.04 -10.85 3.87
N ARG A 47 -19.08 -10.78 3.04
CA ARG A 47 -19.80 -9.52 2.76
C ARG A 47 -20.63 -9.05 3.95
N ALA A 48 -21.29 -9.99 4.64
CA ALA A 48 -22.08 -9.69 5.83
C ALA A 48 -21.21 -9.30 7.04
N SER A 49 -20.00 -9.86 7.16
CA SER A 49 -19.07 -9.60 8.26
C SER A 49 -18.11 -8.43 8.04
N PHE A 50 -18.05 -7.86 6.82
CA PHE A 50 -17.12 -6.76 6.54
C PHE A 50 -17.52 -5.47 7.28
N PRO A 51 -16.58 -4.75 7.92
CA PRO A 51 -16.85 -3.45 8.53
C PRO A 51 -17.55 -2.49 7.57
N ASN A 52 -18.73 -1.99 7.92
CA ASN A 52 -19.61 -1.30 6.97
C ASN A 52 -19.25 0.19 6.78
N ASP A 53 -19.14 0.94 7.87
CA ASP A 53 -18.78 2.37 7.83
C ASP A 53 -17.26 2.60 7.84
N LEU A 54 -16.86 3.86 7.62
CA LEU A 54 -15.45 4.26 7.49
C LEU A 54 -14.68 4.25 8.82
N ASP A 55 -15.35 4.45 9.96
CA ASP A 55 -14.72 4.43 11.28
C ASP A 55 -14.44 2.98 11.71
N GLN A 56 -15.40 2.07 11.53
CA GLN A 56 -15.17 0.63 11.71
C GLN A 56 -14.08 0.09 10.77
N GLN A 57 -14.08 0.51 9.49
CA GLN A 57 -13.02 0.16 8.53
C GLN A 57 -11.65 0.70 8.97
N THR A 58 -11.59 1.91 9.51
CA THR A 58 -10.34 2.51 10.00
C THR A 58 -9.84 1.77 11.24
N LYS A 59 -10.71 1.55 12.23
CA LYS A 59 -10.39 0.82 13.47
C LYS A 59 -9.90 -0.60 13.20
N PHE A 60 -10.58 -1.34 12.31
CA PHE A 60 -10.15 -2.68 11.90
C PHE A 60 -8.74 -2.67 11.28
N GLY A 61 -8.45 -1.72 10.39
CA GLY A 61 -7.11 -1.56 9.82
C GLY A 61 -6.06 -1.17 10.85
N GLN A 62 -6.43 -0.37 11.85
CA GLN A 62 -5.54 0.01 12.96
C GLN A 62 -5.26 -1.18 13.87
N GLN A 63 -6.26 -2.01 14.21
CA GLN A 63 -6.07 -3.25 14.96
C GLN A 63 -5.06 -4.18 14.26
N ILE A 64 -5.22 -4.39 12.94
CA ILE A 64 -4.29 -5.19 12.12
C ILE A 64 -2.87 -4.58 12.18
N LEU A 65 -2.73 -3.28 11.92
CA LEU A 65 -1.43 -2.63 11.86
C LEU A 65 -0.73 -2.55 13.24
N LEU A 66 -1.50 -2.42 14.33
CA LEU A 66 -1.00 -2.55 15.70
C LEU A 66 -0.57 -3.99 16.01
N GLY A 67 -1.32 -5.00 15.56
CA GLY A 67 -0.94 -6.41 15.73
C GLY A 67 0.37 -6.75 15.01
N ILE A 68 0.65 -6.12 13.88
CA ILE A 68 1.94 -6.21 13.17
C ILE A 68 3.04 -5.54 14.01
N VAL A 69 2.85 -4.28 14.44
CA VAL A 69 3.84 -3.53 15.23
C VAL A 69 4.10 -4.15 16.61
N ARG A 70 3.13 -4.85 17.21
CA ARG A 70 3.29 -5.59 18.48
C ARG A 70 4.22 -6.80 18.34
N ARG A 71 4.30 -7.39 17.14
CA ARG A 71 5.23 -8.50 16.81
C ARG A 71 6.59 -7.95 16.41
N GLU A 72 6.58 -7.03 15.46
CA GLU A 72 7.76 -6.51 14.78
C GLU A 72 7.77 -4.97 14.81
N PRO A 73 8.16 -4.35 15.96
CA PRO A 73 8.26 -2.89 16.08
C PRO A 73 9.21 -2.27 15.05
N GLU A 74 10.20 -3.05 14.60
CA GLU A 74 11.17 -2.68 13.57
C GLU A 74 10.53 -2.24 12.25
N PHE A 75 9.35 -2.77 11.87
CA PHE A 75 8.66 -2.35 10.65
C PHE A 75 8.21 -0.89 10.66
N LEU A 76 8.12 -0.22 11.82
CA LEU A 76 7.92 1.23 11.88
C LEU A 76 9.04 2.00 11.17
N LYS A 77 10.27 1.46 11.09
CA LYS A 77 11.41 2.08 10.41
C LYS A 77 11.21 2.15 8.89
N LEU A 78 10.38 1.28 8.31
CA LEU A 78 9.95 1.34 6.91
C LEU A 78 9.02 2.55 6.68
N TYR A 79 8.21 2.92 7.68
CA TYR A 79 7.19 3.96 7.59
C TYR A 79 7.62 5.28 8.26
N LYS A 80 8.60 5.98 7.68
CA LYS A 80 9.20 7.24 8.18
C LYS A 80 8.22 8.33 8.67
N LYS A 81 6.94 8.32 8.24
CA LYS A 81 5.90 9.27 8.68
C LYS A 81 5.09 8.83 9.91
N MET A 82 5.16 7.55 10.29
CA MET A 82 4.52 7.03 11.51
C MET A 82 5.35 7.35 12.77
N GLY A 83 6.66 7.58 12.60
CA GLY A 83 7.62 7.63 13.71
C GLY A 83 8.07 6.23 14.12
N THR A 84 8.86 6.15 15.19
CA THR A 84 9.45 4.88 15.69
C THR A 84 8.97 4.53 17.10
N ASN A 85 7.93 5.19 17.62
CA ASN A 85 7.32 4.85 18.90
C ASN A 85 6.24 3.77 18.67
N PRO A 86 6.35 2.57 19.25
CA PRO A 86 5.35 1.50 19.10
C PRO A 86 4.10 1.67 19.98
N ASP A 87 4.03 2.72 20.82
CA ASP A 87 2.86 3.02 21.66
C ASP A 87 1.57 3.12 20.83
N PRO A 88 0.56 2.24 21.06
CA PRO A 88 -0.71 2.28 20.36
C PRO A 88 -1.43 3.62 20.45
N ALA A 89 -1.35 4.33 21.59
CA ALA A 89 -2.02 5.62 21.77
C ALA A 89 -1.41 6.72 20.89
N VAL A 90 -0.10 6.64 20.60
CA VAL A 90 0.60 7.54 19.69
C VAL A 90 0.31 7.16 18.23
N LEU A 91 0.34 5.86 17.91
CA LEU A 91 0.11 5.37 16.55
C LEU A 91 -1.33 5.54 16.07
N GLN A 92 -2.33 5.29 16.93
CA GLN A 92 -3.75 5.45 16.58
C GLN A 92 -4.11 6.88 16.17
N ASN A 93 -3.39 7.88 16.68
CA ASN A 93 -3.58 9.30 16.36
C ASN A 93 -2.69 9.78 15.19
N ASN A 94 -1.78 8.95 14.67
CA ASN A 94 -0.89 9.31 13.57
C ASN A 94 -1.61 9.21 12.22
N SER A 95 -1.66 10.30 11.45
CA SER A 95 -2.37 10.35 10.16
C SER A 95 -1.77 9.46 9.06
N ALA A 96 -0.47 9.15 9.10
CA ALA A 96 0.15 8.19 8.20
C ALA A 96 -0.16 6.74 8.59
N PHE A 97 -0.28 6.45 9.90
CA PHE A 97 -0.72 5.16 10.43
C PHE A 97 -2.17 4.88 10.03
N ILE A 98 -3.08 5.85 10.26
CA ILE A 98 -4.47 5.83 9.80
C ILE A 98 -4.55 5.58 8.28
N ALA A 99 -3.76 6.30 7.48
CA ALA A 99 -3.75 6.14 6.03
C ALA A 99 -3.20 4.79 5.54
N GLN A 100 -2.35 4.10 6.31
CA GLN A 100 -1.89 2.75 5.99
C GLN A 100 -2.91 1.69 6.41
N ALA A 101 -3.49 1.82 7.60
CA ALA A 101 -4.62 1.02 8.08
C ALA A 101 -5.77 0.97 7.05
N GLN A 102 -6.17 2.15 6.54
CA GLN A 102 -7.20 2.27 5.50
C GLN A 102 -6.80 1.61 4.17
N ARG A 103 -5.50 1.55 3.80
CA ARG A 103 -5.01 0.87 2.59
C ARG A 103 -5.13 -0.65 2.70
N TYR A 104 -4.83 -1.22 3.86
CA TYR A 104 -5.03 -2.66 4.09
C TYR A 104 -6.50 -3.04 4.02
N VAL A 105 -7.38 -2.28 4.69
CA VAL A 105 -8.82 -2.58 4.66
C VAL A 105 -9.43 -2.32 3.27
N SER A 106 -8.96 -1.31 2.52
CA SER A 106 -9.33 -1.14 1.10
C SER A 106 -8.93 -2.34 0.24
N THR A 107 -7.80 -3.00 0.54
CA THR A 107 -7.33 -4.18 -0.19
C THR A 107 -8.23 -5.39 0.06
N PHE A 108 -8.57 -5.67 1.32
CA PHE A 108 -9.55 -6.71 1.65
C PHE A 108 -10.94 -6.40 1.10
N LYS A 109 -11.39 -5.14 1.19
CA LYS A 109 -12.69 -4.70 0.64
C LYS A 109 -12.80 -4.92 -0.87
N MET A 110 -11.73 -4.61 -1.61
CA MET A 110 -11.64 -4.90 -3.03
C MET A 110 -11.76 -6.41 -3.31
N ALA A 111 -11.05 -7.26 -2.55
CA ALA A 111 -11.12 -8.71 -2.73
C ALA A 111 -12.52 -9.28 -2.43
N VAL A 112 -13.19 -8.82 -1.36
CA VAL A 112 -14.53 -9.29 -0.96
C VAL A 112 -15.63 -8.81 -1.92
N PHE A 113 -15.63 -7.52 -2.28
CA PHE A 113 -16.72 -6.89 -3.05
C PHE A 113 -16.46 -6.83 -4.57
N MET A 114 -15.36 -7.43 -5.05
CA MET A 114 -15.08 -7.58 -6.49
C MET A 114 -14.57 -9.00 -6.84
N ALA A 115 -14.83 -10.01 -6.01
CA ALA A 115 -14.38 -11.40 -6.23
C ALA A 115 -14.78 -11.97 -7.60
N GLU A 116 -15.97 -11.62 -8.09
CA GLU A 116 -16.51 -11.97 -9.42
C GLU A 116 -15.69 -11.36 -10.58
N LYS A 117 -14.74 -10.48 -10.27
CA LYS A 117 -13.77 -9.89 -11.19
C LYS A 117 -12.35 -10.32 -10.82
N GLU A 118 -12.18 -11.59 -10.49
CA GLU A 118 -10.93 -12.23 -10.05
C GLU A 118 -9.68 -11.66 -10.74
N THR A 119 -9.59 -11.72 -12.07
CA THR A 119 -8.42 -11.23 -12.82
C THR A 119 -8.11 -9.74 -12.58
N TYR A 120 -9.12 -8.90 -12.31
CA TYR A 120 -8.90 -7.51 -11.91
C TYR A 120 -8.33 -7.42 -10.48
N VAL A 121 -8.91 -8.16 -9.54
CA VAL A 121 -8.47 -8.21 -8.14
C VAL A 121 -7.03 -8.71 -8.06
N GLU A 122 -6.71 -9.82 -8.74
CA GLU A 122 -5.35 -10.36 -8.82
C GLU A 122 -4.36 -9.35 -9.40
N ASN A 123 -4.71 -8.62 -10.48
CA ASN A 123 -3.84 -7.58 -11.02
C ASN A 123 -3.58 -6.43 -10.03
N GLN A 124 -4.56 -6.05 -9.20
CA GLN A 124 -4.35 -5.06 -8.14
C GLN A 124 -3.50 -5.62 -6.99
N LEU A 125 -3.71 -6.87 -6.58
CA LEU A 125 -2.89 -7.57 -5.58
C LEU A 125 -1.43 -7.74 -6.05
N MET A 126 -1.22 -8.12 -7.31
CA MET A 126 0.11 -8.20 -7.92
C MET A 126 0.79 -6.82 -7.95
N ALA A 127 0.05 -5.74 -8.24
CA ALA A 127 0.57 -4.38 -8.17
C ALA A 127 0.87 -3.93 -6.73
N ILE A 128 0.24 -4.52 -5.70
CA ILE A 128 0.60 -4.32 -4.29
C ILE A 128 1.90 -5.08 -3.96
N GLY A 129 2.06 -6.33 -4.39
CA GLY A 129 3.29 -7.12 -4.20
C GLY A 129 4.53 -6.46 -4.80
N LYS A 130 4.44 -6.01 -6.07
CA LYS A 130 5.52 -5.26 -6.73
C LYS A 130 5.94 -4.01 -5.96
N ARG A 131 4.99 -3.22 -5.44
CA ARG A 131 5.28 -2.02 -4.63
C ARG A 131 5.89 -2.34 -3.27
N HIS A 132 5.64 -3.52 -2.69
CA HIS A 132 6.39 -3.97 -1.52
C HIS A 132 7.84 -4.31 -1.91
N ARG A 133 8.10 -4.95 -3.07
CA ARG A 133 9.46 -5.27 -3.56
C ARG A 133 10.36 -4.03 -3.72
N GLU A 134 9.76 -2.86 -3.90
CA GLU A 134 10.46 -1.56 -4.01
C GLU A 134 10.84 -0.95 -2.64
N HIS A 135 10.29 -1.44 -1.51
CA HIS A 135 10.37 -0.77 -0.19
C HIS A 135 10.64 -1.70 1.02
N LEU A 136 10.35 -3.00 0.91
CA LEU A 136 10.52 -4.01 1.95
C LEU A 136 11.74 -4.89 1.61
N PRO A 137 12.80 -4.90 2.46
CA PRO A 137 13.96 -5.77 2.27
C PRO A 137 13.56 -7.25 2.16
N GLN A 138 14.23 -8.02 1.29
CA GLN A 138 13.85 -9.41 1.00
C GLN A 138 14.04 -10.34 2.21
N ASP A 139 15.04 -10.06 3.03
CA ASP A 139 15.32 -10.70 4.33
C ASP A 139 14.23 -10.43 5.37
N LEU A 140 13.55 -9.28 5.32
CA LEU A 140 12.43 -8.95 6.21
C LEU A 140 11.07 -9.38 5.65
N ALA A 141 11.00 -9.86 4.41
CA ALA A 141 9.75 -10.07 3.71
C ALA A 141 8.93 -11.23 4.30
N MET A 142 9.55 -12.36 4.62
CA MET A 142 8.86 -13.50 5.24
C MET A 142 8.28 -13.15 6.61
N HIS A 143 9.07 -12.53 7.49
CA HIS A 143 8.62 -12.04 8.79
C HIS A 143 7.47 -11.02 8.67
N PHE A 144 7.48 -10.17 7.63
CA PHE A 144 6.40 -9.22 7.35
C PHE A 144 5.10 -9.91 6.93
N TRP A 145 5.15 -10.86 5.97
CA TRP A 145 3.97 -11.61 5.56
C TRP A 145 3.41 -12.47 6.70
N HIS A 146 4.28 -13.11 7.48
CA HIS A 146 3.92 -13.88 8.68
C HIS A 146 3.24 -13.01 9.74
N SER A 147 3.81 -11.84 10.05
CA SER A 147 3.26 -10.90 11.03
C SER A 147 1.94 -10.31 10.57
N PHE A 148 1.81 -9.96 9.29
CA PHE A 148 0.54 -9.51 8.69
C PHE A 148 -0.54 -10.59 8.81
N TYR A 149 -0.24 -11.81 8.35
CA TYR A 149 -1.17 -12.94 8.40
C TYR A 149 -1.65 -13.20 9.84
N SER A 150 -0.71 -13.29 10.77
CA SER A 150 -0.98 -13.57 12.19
C SER A 150 -1.78 -12.45 12.88
N ALA A 151 -1.50 -11.19 12.56
CA ALA A 151 -2.22 -10.04 13.10
C ALA A 151 -3.66 -9.95 12.56
N VAL A 152 -3.88 -10.25 11.28
CA VAL A 152 -5.22 -10.27 10.71
C VAL A 152 -6.05 -11.40 11.33
N LEU A 153 -5.49 -12.60 11.50
CA LEU A 153 -6.17 -13.70 12.20
C LEU A 153 -6.52 -13.38 13.67
N GLU A 154 -5.63 -12.76 14.45
CA GLU A 154 -5.95 -12.37 15.84
C GLU A 154 -7.20 -11.49 15.91
N VAL A 155 -7.24 -10.40 15.12
CA VAL A 155 -8.35 -9.43 15.12
C VAL A 155 -9.67 -10.07 14.65
N ILE A 156 -9.58 -11.13 13.85
CA ILE A 156 -10.75 -11.89 13.37
C ILE A 156 -11.23 -12.89 14.42
N VAL A 157 -10.31 -13.60 15.09
CA VAL A 157 -10.64 -14.48 16.23
C VAL A 157 -11.22 -13.69 17.40
N GLU A 158 -10.68 -12.51 17.71
CA GLU A 158 -11.24 -11.56 18.69
C GLU A 158 -12.69 -11.23 18.32
N LYS A 159 -12.95 -10.71 17.11
CA LYS A 159 -14.31 -10.36 16.64
C LYS A 159 -15.30 -11.53 16.58
N VAL A 160 -14.84 -12.73 16.20
CA VAL A 160 -15.66 -13.95 16.19
C VAL A 160 -16.04 -14.35 17.62
N ASN A 161 -15.14 -14.21 18.58
CA ASN A 161 -15.41 -14.52 19.97
C ASN A 161 -16.32 -13.47 20.63
N GLU A 162 -16.04 -12.18 20.45
CA GLU A 162 -16.86 -11.05 20.93
C GLU A 162 -18.31 -11.07 20.41
N ASN A 163 -18.55 -11.62 19.22
CA ASN A 163 -19.90 -11.73 18.67
C ASN A 163 -20.69 -12.89 19.31
N GLU A 164 -21.34 -12.64 20.44
CA GLU A 164 -22.18 -13.62 21.15
C GLU A 164 -23.41 -14.09 20.36
N ALA A 165 -23.82 -13.37 19.30
CA ALA A 165 -25.01 -13.71 18.52
C ALA A 165 -24.78 -14.84 17.49
N LEU A 166 -23.52 -15.20 17.19
CA LEU A 166 -23.17 -16.29 16.28
C LEU A 166 -23.13 -17.64 17.02
N SER A 167 -23.82 -18.66 16.48
CA SER A 167 -23.67 -20.04 16.93
C SER A 167 -22.27 -20.59 16.66
N ALA A 168 -21.89 -21.69 17.31
CA ALA A 168 -20.57 -22.31 17.15
C ALA A 168 -20.24 -22.64 15.68
N ASN A 169 -21.24 -23.07 14.89
CA ASN A 169 -21.04 -23.36 13.47
C ASN A 169 -20.82 -22.09 12.65
N GLU A 170 -21.58 -21.03 12.90
CA GLU A 170 -21.40 -19.73 12.24
C GLU A 170 -20.05 -19.10 12.59
N LYS A 171 -19.57 -19.26 13.84
CA LYS A 171 -18.22 -18.83 14.25
C LYS A 171 -17.11 -19.57 13.46
N VAL A 172 -17.28 -20.87 13.19
CA VAL A 172 -16.36 -21.66 12.35
C VAL A 172 -16.43 -21.22 10.88
N LEU A 173 -17.63 -21.04 10.32
CA LEU A 173 -17.82 -20.56 8.95
C LEU A 173 -17.22 -19.17 8.74
N PHE A 174 -17.44 -18.24 9.68
CA PHE A 174 -16.83 -16.91 9.69
C PHE A 174 -15.31 -17.00 9.68
N ALA A 175 -14.71 -17.72 10.64
CA ALA A 175 -13.26 -17.83 10.76
C ALA A 175 -12.63 -18.41 9.49
N LYS A 176 -13.19 -19.50 8.95
CA LYS A 176 -12.72 -20.15 7.71
C LYS A 176 -12.88 -19.24 6.47
N SER A 177 -14.02 -18.55 6.35
CA SER A 177 -14.27 -17.63 5.23
C SER A 177 -13.22 -16.50 5.18
N TRP A 178 -12.88 -15.97 6.35
CA TRP A 178 -11.81 -14.99 6.49
C TRP A 178 -10.40 -15.58 6.31
N GLU A 179 -10.15 -16.80 6.76
CA GLU A 179 -8.89 -17.51 6.52
C GLU A 179 -8.62 -17.67 5.02
N ASN A 180 -9.61 -18.15 4.24
CA ASN A 180 -9.56 -18.21 2.77
C ASN A 180 -9.20 -16.85 2.14
N LEU A 181 -9.81 -15.76 2.65
CA LEU A 181 -9.56 -14.40 2.15
C LEU A 181 -8.12 -13.93 2.42
N ILE A 182 -7.56 -14.24 3.59
CA ILE A 182 -6.18 -13.87 3.93
C ILE A 182 -5.20 -14.72 3.13
N ASP A 183 -5.42 -16.03 3.05
CA ASP A 183 -4.59 -16.95 2.24
C ASP A 183 -4.57 -16.48 0.77
N TYR A 184 -5.71 -16.07 0.18
CA TYR A 184 -5.75 -15.46 -1.16
C TYR A 184 -4.93 -14.17 -1.25
N VAL A 185 -5.25 -13.16 -0.42
CA VAL A 185 -4.65 -11.83 -0.50
C VAL A 185 -3.13 -11.90 -0.29
N VAL A 186 -2.66 -12.67 0.70
CA VAL A 186 -1.23 -12.81 0.99
C VAL A 186 -0.53 -13.63 -0.08
N SER A 187 -1.12 -14.72 -0.58
CA SER A 187 -0.47 -15.57 -1.60
C SER A 187 -0.22 -14.83 -2.91
N VAL A 188 -1.19 -14.04 -3.42
CA VAL A 188 -1.01 -13.28 -4.66
C VAL A 188 -0.03 -12.11 -4.47
N VAL A 189 -0.07 -11.42 -3.32
CA VAL A 189 0.85 -10.33 -2.98
C VAL A 189 2.29 -10.84 -2.81
N ALA A 190 2.49 -11.93 -2.07
CA ALA A 190 3.80 -12.53 -1.84
C ALA A 190 4.37 -13.16 -3.12
N TRP A 191 3.56 -13.86 -3.91
CA TRP A 191 3.98 -14.37 -5.22
C TRP A 191 4.44 -13.22 -6.13
N ALA A 192 3.71 -12.12 -6.20
CA ALA A 192 4.12 -10.96 -6.99
C ALA A 192 5.35 -10.22 -6.44
N PHE A 193 5.62 -10.30 -5.13
CA PHE A 193 6.83 -9.78 -4.50
C PHE A 193 8.08 -10.58 -4.89
N TYR A 194 8.00 -11.92 -4.92
CA TYR A 194 9.14 -12.78 -5.22
C TYR A 194 9.31 -13.06 -6.73
N CYS A 195 8.22 -13.30 -7.45
CA CYS A 195 8.23 -13.89 -8.79
C CYS A 195 8.08 -12.89 -9.94
N LEU A 196 7.72 -11.63 -9.67
CA LEU A 196 7.57 -10.61 -10.70
C LEU A 196 8.58 -9.48 -10.50
N ASP A 197 9.22 -9.06 -11.59
CA ASP A 197 10.16 -7.94 -11.56
C ASP A 197 9.48 -6.61 -11.17
N PRO A 198 10.20 -5.75 -10.42
CA PRO A 198 9.71 -4.42 -10.07
C PRO A 198 9.43 -3.66 -11.35
N ASN A 199 8.33 -2.89 -11.36
CA ASN A 199 7.82 -2.37 -12.62
C ASN A 199 8.80 -1.32 -13.18
N PRO A 200 9.38 -1.46 -14.39
CA PRO A 200 10.46 -0.58 -14.88
C PRO A 200 10.11 0.91 -14.98
N GLN A 201 8.82 1.25 -14.84
CA GLN A 201 8.29 2.60 -14.87
C GLN A 201 8.13 3.26 -13.48
N SER A 202 8.34 2.54 -12.37
CA SER A 202 8.20 3.12 -11.01
C SER A 202 9.25 4.22 -10.74
N SER A 203 10.43 4.11 -11.36
CA SER A 203 11.58 5.00 -11.14
C SER A 203 11.37 6.46 -11.57
N ARG A 204 10.32 6.79 -12.34
CA ARG A 204 9.99 8.18 -12.71
C ARG A 204 8.49 8.42 -12.88
N LEU A 205 7.90 9.06 -11.86
CA LEU A 205 6.84 10.04 -12.10
C LEU A 205 7.47 11.35 -12.57
N ASP A 206 7.93 11.38 -13.83
CA ASP A 206 8.21 12.64 -14.51
C ASP A 206 6.91 13.47 -14.54
N PRO A 207 6.93 14.75 -14.14
CA PRO A 207 5.70 15.54 -14.01
C PRO A 207 5.03 15.70 -15.37
N VAL A 208 3.77 15.27 -15.47
CA VAL A 208 2.98 15.34 -16.71
C VAL A 208 2.95 16.78 -17.22
N LYS A 209 3.74 17.05 -18.26
CA LYS A 209 3.64 18.30 -19.02
C LYS A 209 2.22 18.38 -19.56
N LYS A 210 1.48 19.42 -19.14
CA LYS A 210 0.13 19.69 -19.65
C LYS A 210 0.19 19.81 -21.17
N SER A 211 -0.30 18.80 -21.88
CA SER A 211 -0.44 18.84 -23.33
C SER A 211 -1.37 20.00 -23.70
N SER A 212 -0.92 20.86 -24.61
CA SER A 212 -1.61 22.08 -24.99
C SER A 212 -3.03 21.84 -25.51
N LYS A 213 -3.89 22.88 -25.38
CA LYS A 213 -5.25 22.88 -25.94
C LYS A 213 -5.26 22.50 -27.42
N VAL A 214 -6.21 21.67 -27.82
CA VAL A 214 -6.55 21.43 -29.22
C VAL A 214 -7.60 22.44 -29.67
N GLY A 215 -7.45 22.95 -30.90
CA GLY A 215 -8.58 23.34 -31.75
C GLY A 215 -9.12 24.78 -31.63
N GLN A 216 -8.71 25.63 -32.57
CA GLN A 216 -9.63 26.51 -33.29
C GLN A 216 -9.14 26.67 -34.75
N PRO A 217 -10.02 26.66 -35.77
CA PRO A 217 -9.61 26.63 -37.18
C PRO A 217 -9.64 28.01 -37.85
N THR A 218 -8.68 28.27 -38.73
CA THR A 218 -8.78 29.30 -39.79
C THR A 218 -8.17 28.76 -41.09
N ALA A 219 -8.87 28.96 -42.21
CA ALA A 219 -8.37 28.67 -43.55
C ALA A 219 -7.84 29.96 -44.19
N GLY A 220 -6.66 29.94 -44.83
CA GLY A 220 -6.05 31.21 -45.26
C GLY A 220 -4.71 31.19 -46.01
N LYS A 221 -4.58 30.35 -47.05
CA LYS A 221 -3.98 30.65 -48.38
C LYS A 221 -2.61 31.39 -48.52
N VAL A 222 -1.85 30.97 -49.55
CA VAL A 222 -0.70 31.66 -50.25
C VAL A 222 0.72 31.33 -49.76
N GLU A 223 1.62 31.20 -50.73
CA GLU A 223 3.04 30.78 -50.63
C GLU A 223 4.01 31.98 -50.53
N LYS A 224 5.24 31.74 -50.04
CA LYS A 224 6.49 31.99 -50.82
C LYS A 224 7.73 31.35 -50.21
N LYS A 225 8.87 31.48 -50.90
CA LYS A 225 10.12 30.69 -50.77
C LYS A 225 11.27 31.52 -50.10
N PRO A 226 12.58 31.15 -50.11
CA PRO A 226 13.41 31.15 -48.89
C PRO A 226 14.54 32.22 -48.90
N THR A 227 15.69 31.92 -48.27
CA THR A 227 16.94 32.72 -48.10
C THR A 227 16.93 33.74 -46.95
N ALA A 228 18.05 34.09 -46.28
CA ALA A 228 19.35 33.42 -46.09
C ALA A 228 20.13 34.06 -44.90
N GLU A 229 21.26 33.45 -44.53
CA GLU A 229 22.48 34.02 -43.90
C GLU A 229 22.40 35.34 -43.09
N ASN A 230 22.89 35.29 -41.84
CA ASN A 230 24.22 35.87 -41.54
C ASN A 230 24.78 35.46 -40.17
N GLU A 231 26.12 35.40 -40.08
CA GLU A 231 26.88 35.31 -38.82
C GLU A 231 27.36 36.71 -38.38
N SER A 232 27.55 36.94 -37.07
CA SER A 232 28.72 37.73 -36.59
C SER A 232 28.82 37.89 -35.07
N LYS A 233 30.02 37.55 -34.53
CA LYS A 233 30.74 38.20 -33.39
C LYS A 233 30.12 37.97 -31.99
N LYS A 234 30.87 37.57 -30.94
CA LYS A 234 32.00 38.25 -30.23
C LYS A 234 31.58 39.63 -29.66
N THR A 235 31.82 40.04 -28.41
CA THR A 235 32.57 39.54 -27.23
C THR A 235 32.02 40.27 -25.95
N SER A 236 32.45 40.14 -24.68
CA SER A 236 33.59 39.50 -23.97
C SER A 236 33.29 39.30 -22.45
N ASP A 237 34.32 38.94 -21.69
CA ASP A 237 34.49 38.64 -20.25
C ASP A 237 33.94 39.57 -19.13
N ARG A 238 33.56 38.92 -18.01
CA ARG A 238 33.86 39.16 -16.55
C ARG A 238 34.41 40.52 -16.03
N PRO A 239 34.39 40.78 -14.70
CA PRO A 239 33.45 40.38 -13.62
C PRO A 239 33.11 41.53 -12.62
N SER A 240 32.23 41.30 -11.65
CA SER A 240 32.14 42.08 -10.39
C SER A 240 31.51 41.27 -9.26
N SER A 241 31.85 41.59 -8.00
CA SER A 241 31.52 40.82 -6.78
C SER A 241 30.82 41.66 -5.71
N HIS A 242 29.99 41.05 -4.85
CA HIS A 242 29.95 41.39 -3.42
C HIS A 242 29.31 40.27 -2.57
N GLU A 243 29.76 40.14 -1.33
CA GLU A 243 29.31 39.12 -0.36
C GLU A 243 28.41 39.67 0.77
N HIS A 244 27.83 38.73 1.54
CA HIS A 244 27.20 38.87 2.86
C HIS A 244 25.84 39.60 2.89
N LYS A 245 24.84 39.18 3.70
CA LYS A 245 24.92 38.57 5.04
C LYS A 245 23.93 37.41 5.27
N LYS A 246 24.23 36.55 6.25
CA LYS A 246 23.25 35.69 6.95
C LYS A 246 22.69 36.41 8.18
N SER A 247 21.43 36.12 8.52
CA SER A 247 20.91 36.17 9.90
C SER A 247 19.57 35.42 10.01
N GLU A 248 19.57 34.30 10.72
CA GLU A 248 18.35 33.65 11.27
C GLU A 248 18.20 34.03 12.76
N PRO A 249 17.24 33.49 13.53
CA PRO A 249 15.81 33.73 13.40
C PRO A 249 15.23 34.34 14.71
N LYS A 250 13.92 34.65 14.75
CA LYS A 250 13.20 34.88 16.02
C LYS A 250 11.84 34.20 16.07
N GLN A 251 11.52 33.66 17.24
CA GLN A 251 10.28 32.94 17.57
C GLN A 251 9.15 33.89 17.99
N HIS A 252 7.96 33.31 18.18
CA HIS A 252 6.70 33.87 18.69
C HIS A 252 6.11 35.08 17.98
N LYS A 253 4.90 34.87 17.43
CA LYS A 253 3.81 35.84 17.62
C LYS A 253 2.43 35.19 17.74
N GLU A 254 2.31 34.30 18.73
CA GLU A 254 1.03 33.81 19.26
C GLU A 254 0.32 34.93 20.03
N GLU A 255 -0.11 35.99 19.32
CA GLU A 255 -0.72 37.17 19.94
C GLU A 255 -1.71 37.87 19.00
N ARG A 256 -2.42 37.09 18.16
CA ARG A 256 -3.32 37.66 17.14
C ARG A 256 -4.61 36.89 16.81
N MET A 257 -5.00 35.89 17.61
CA MET A 257 -6.32 35.25 17.49
C MET A 257 -7.22 35.37 18.74
N GLU A 258 -6.74 35.94 19.84
CA GLU A 258 -7.56 36.15 21.05
C GLU A 258 -8.48 37.41 20.99
N ARG A 259 -9.01 37.72 19.81
CA ARG A 259 -10.02 38.78 19.60
C ARG A 259 -11.28 38.32 18.86
N ALA A 260 -11.51 37.01 18.81
CA ALA A 260 -12.68 36.41 18.15
C ALA A 260 -13.75 35.83 19.11
N LYS A 261 -13.56 35.91 20.45
CA LYS A 261 -14.46 35.28 21.44
C LYS A 261 -14.70 36.12 22.72
N ARG A 262 -15.33 37.29 22.57
CA ARG A 262 -16.25 37.96 23.54
C ARG A 262 -16.63 39.32 22.94
N GLY A 263 -17.91 39.56 22.72
CA GLY A 263 -18.38 40.72 21.96
C GLY A 263 -18.57 41.98 22.80
N ARG A 264 -17.90 43.07 22.41
CA ARG A 264 -18.45 44.42 22.24
C ARG A 264 -17.58 45.19 21.26
#